data_AF-A0AAD7S1I6-F1
#
_entry.id   AF-A0AAD7S1I6-F1
#
_cell.length_a   1.000
_cell.length_b   1.000
_cell.length_c   1.000
_cell.angle_alpha   90.00
_cell.angle_beta   90.00
_cell.angle_gamma   90.00
#
_symmetry.space_group_name_H-M   'P 1'
#
loop_
_entity.id
_entity.type
_entity.pdbx_description
1 polymer ?
#
loop_
_entity_poly.entity_id
_entity_poly.type
_entity_poly.pdbx_seq_one_letter_code
_entity_poly.pdbx_strand_id
1 'polypeptide(L)'
;MFSDEQGEEIPDICKEDELGELDPSESKDTLPEAEDDAVVSYPLMGFDRACLKNILSTLLMFIYLALTTVAVFLAYQTITDFMEKLNHPVLSVRYEEVDCFEPAGIALYLGKAHLLSCKHHNHDHIPPLVSPGQPEIGDCVTEEVTYKAPYSNHTSRRALVVQGPTDVRKRELVFLQFSQNETEADFSAISYMLFSRFSDLMSSGDKSGFMQDCEKNYSMWTFSGGFRTWVKMSLVKTSGTTVDSVEFRQESSVVKYNDKRPEEEKLNQLFFIVFQWRDPFIQEVRNIVTANPWNTIAILCGVFMALFKAANFAKLSIEWMIKIRKRHRKRQKLAGVS
;
A
#
# COMPACT_ATOMS: atom_id res chain seq x y z
N MET A 1 -23.54 -49.98 -0.10
CA MET A 1 -23.89 -50.54 -1.43
C MET A 1 -23.35 -49.57 -2.48
N PHE A 2 -22.05 -49.56 -2.81
CA PHE A 2 -20.90 -50.38 -2.39
C PHE A 2 -19.86 -49.46 -1.67
N SER A 3 -18.78 -49.85 -0.99
CA SER A 3 -17.97 -51.09 -0.87
C SER A 3 -16.91 -51.31 -1.96
N ASP A 4 -15.66 -51.72 -1.66
CA ASP A 4 -14.90 -51.80 -0.40
C ASP A 4 -13.40 -51.44 -0.66
N GLU A 5 -12.63 -51.45 0.43
CA GLU A 5 -11.19 -51.23 0.67
C GLU A 5 -10.14 -51.71 -0.36
N GLN A 6 -9.02 -50.95 -0.43
CA GLN A 6 -7.61 -51.39 -0.26
C GLN A 6 -6.68 -50.18 -0.51
N GLY A 7 -5.49 -50.04 0.07
CA GLY A 7 -4.65 -50.97 0.84
C GLY A 7 -3.20 -50.83 0.34
N GLU A 8 -2.26 -50.53 1.24
CA GLU A 8 -0.87 -50.15 0.95
C GLU A 8 -0.07 -51.09 0.02
N GLU A 9 0.93 -50.55 -0.69
CA GLU A 9 2.29 -51.12 -0.64
C GLU A 9 3.38 -50.13 -1.07
N ILE A 10 4.52 -50.17 -0.36
CA ILE A 10 5.74 -49.39 -0.62
C ILE A 10 6.83 -50.39 -1.08
N PRO A 11 7.54 -50.16 -2.20
CA PRO A 11 8.74 -50.92 -2.51
C PRO A 11 9.96 -50.29 -1.82
N ASP A 12 10.31 -50.81 -0.65
CA ASP A 12 11.61 -50.60 -0.02
C ASP A 12 12.61 -51.65 -0.56
N ILE A 13 13.67 -51.21 -1.23
CA ILE A 13 14.81 -52.07 -1.60
C ILE A 13 16.10 -51.37 -1.15
N CYS A 14 16.71 -51.99 -0.14
CA CYS A 14 17.90 -51.55 0.57
C CYS A 14 19.21 -51.84 -0.17
N LYS A 15 20.20 -50.94 0.00
CA LYS A 15 21.67 -51.19 0.19
C LYS A 15 22.41 -51.97 -0.93
N GLU A 16 23.74 -52.06 -1.00
CA GLU A 16 24.92 -51.47 -0.31
C GLU A 16 25.75 -50.67 -1.38
N ASP A 17 26.79 -49.87 -1.15
CA ASP A 17 28.01 -50.03 -0.35
C ASP A 17 28.54 -48.69 0.21
N GLU A 18 28.75 -48.62 1.53
CA GLU A 18 29.77 -47.75 2.14
C GLU A 18 30.77 -48.65 2.88
N LEU A 19 32.01 -48.73 2.40
CA LEU A 19 33.19 -49.19 3.16
C LEU A 19 34.47 -48.68 2.46
N GLY A 20 35.47 -48.16 3.16
CA GLY A 20 35.53 -47.92 4.60
C GLY A 20 36.67 -46.99 4.99
N GLU A 21 36.62 -46.58 6.25
CA GLU A 21 37.66 -45.83 6.95
C GLU A 21 38.80 -46.79 7.35
N LEU A 22 40.06 -46.45 7.10
CA LEU A 22 41.21 -47.23 7.57
C LEU A 22 42.50 -46.38 7.62
N ASP A 23 42.64 -45.62 8.70
CA ASP A 23 43.94 -45.35 9.34
C ASP A 23 44.36 -46.64 10.12
N PRO A 24 45.66 -46.91 10.41
CA PRO A 24 46.59 -45.91 10.94
C PRO A 24 48.10 -46.05 10.60
N SER A 25 48.85 -45.03 11.05
CA SER A 25 50.23 -45.08 11.58
C SER A 25 51.37 -45.69 10.74
N GLU A 26 52.29 -44.83 10.28
CA GLU A 26 53.72 -45.16 10.31
C GLU A 26 54.41 -44.46 11.49
N SER A 27 54.91 -45.28 12.41
CA SER A 27 55.81 -44.90 13.50
C SER A 27 57.22 -44.58 13.00
N LYS A 28 57.87 -43.56 13.57
CA LYS A 28 59.34 -43.45 13.59
C LYS A 28 59.85 -43.25 15.01
N ASP A 29 60.34 -44.34 15.56
CA ASP A 29 61.01 -44.38 16.85
C ASP A 29 62.51 -44.05 16.74
N THR A 30 62.92 -43.08 17.57
CA THR A 30 64.02 -43.20 18.55
C THR A 30 65.42 -43.65 18.11
N LEU A 31 66.40 -42.73 18.18
CA LEU A 31 67.59 -42.80 19.06
C LEU A 31 68.20 -41.37 19.23
N PRO A 32 69.03 -41.09 20.25
CA PRO A 32 69.14 -39.73 20.81
C PRO A 32 70.54 -39.09 20.74
N GLU A 33 70.61 -37.80 21.05
CA GLU A 33 71.76 -37.21 21.76
C GLU A 33 71.28 -36.03 22.63
N ALA A 34 71.64 -36.05 23.92
CA ALA A 34 71.76 -34.84 24.74
C ALA A 34 73.08 -34.14 24.34
N GLU A 35 73.37 -32.88 24.62
CA GLU A 35 73.17 -32.06 25.83
C GLU A 35 72.82 -30.61 25.41
N ASP A 36 71.77 -30.01 25.98
CA ASP A 36 71.83 -29.07 27.12
C ASP A 36 72.44 -27.69 26.78
N ASP A 37 71.59 -26.66 26.61
CA ASP A 37 71.75 -25.39 27.34
C ASP A 37 70.61 -24.36 27.13
N ALA A 38 70.20 -23.77 28.25
CA ALA A 38 69.63 -22.43 28.44
C ALA A 38 68.61 -21.81 27.44
N VAL A 39 67.34 -21.98 27.81
CA VAL A 39 66.20 -21.04 27.65
C VAL A 39 66.56 -19.58 27.31
N VAL A 40 66.17 -19.12 26.11
CA VAL A 40 65.62 -17.77 25.89
C VAL A 40 64.40 -17.84 24.97
N SER A 41 63.20 -17.73 25.56
CA SER A 41 61.94 -17.76 24.82
C SER A 41 61.63 -16.42 24.14
N TYR A 42 61.54 -16.42 22.81
CA TYR A 42 60.86 -15.34 22.05
C TYR A 42 59.77 -15.87 21.09
N PRO A 43 58.59 -16.29 21.58
CA PRO A 43 57.43 -16.56 20.74
C PRO A 43 56.31 -15.51 20.93
N LEU A 44 56.51 -14.27 20.43
CA LEU A 44 55.48 -13.21 20.48
C LEU A 44 55.10 -12.61 19.11
N MET A 45 55.56 -13.18 18.00
CA MET A 45 55.18 -12.76 16.63
C MET A 45 54.31 -13.77 15.85
N GLY A 46 54.05 -14.95 16.41
CA GLY A 46 53.27 -16.00 15.73
C GLY A 46 51.75 -15.90 15.90
N PHE A 47 51.29 -15.59 17.11
CA PHE A 47 49.86 -15.64 17.48
C PHE A 47 49.04 -14.45 16.96
N ASP A 48 49.63 -13.27 16.88
CA ASP A 48 48.93 -12.04 16.51
C ASP A 48 48.50 -12.03 15.02
N ARG A 49 49.31 -12.65 14.15
CA ARG A 49 49.12 -12.62 12.69
C ARG A 49 47.84 -13.36 12.23
N ALA A 50 47.41 -14.38 12.96
CA ALA A 50 46.17 -15.10 12.66
C ALA A 50 44.94 -14.34 13.17
N CYS A 51 45.02 -13.75 14.37
CA CYS A 51 43.97 -12.90 14.93
C CYS A 51 43.74 -11.66 14.05
N LEU A 52 44.82 -10.95 13.71
CA LEU A 52 44.80 -9.79 12.82
C LEU A 52 44.26 -10.13 11.43
N LYS A 53 44.60 -11.30 10.87
CA LYS A 53 44.05 -11.78 9.59
C LYS A 53 42.55 -12.06 9.67
N ASN A 54 42.06 -12.64 10.76
CA ASN A 54 40.63 -12.86 10.95
C ASN A 54 39.88 -11.54 11.14
N ILE A 55 40.37 -10.64 11.99
CA ILE A 55 39.80 -9.29 12.18
C ILE A 55 39.77 -8.52 10.85
N LEU A 56 40.86 -8.54 10.08
CA LEU A 56 40.92 -7.91 8.76
C LEU A 56 39.95 -8.58 7.76
N SER A 57 39.82 -9.90 7.78
CA SER A 57 38.86 -10.63 6.93
C SER A 57 37.41 -10.30 7.27
N THR A 58 37.09 -10.18 8.56
CA THR A 58 35.77 -9.75 9.05
C THR A 58 35.48 -8.30 8.70
N LEU A 59 36.46 -7.40 8.88
CA LEU A 59 36.37 -6.00 8.46
C LEU A 59 36.14 -5.88 6.95
N LEU A 60 36.88 -6.65 6.13
CA LEU A 60 36.68 -6.71 4.69
C LEU A 60 35.29 -7.22 4.32
N MET A 61 34.76 -8.25 5.01
CA MET A 61 33.38 -8.71 4.82
C MET A 61 32.38 -7.57 5.06
N PHE A 62 32.51 -6.82 6.16
CA PHE A 62 31.63 -5.67 6.43
C PHE A 62 31.77 -4.56 5.39
N ILE A 63 32.98 -4.27 4.90
CA ILE A 63 33.20 -3.32 3.79
C ILE A 63 32.50 -3.80 2.51
N TYR A 64 32.61 -5.09 2.17
CA TYR A 64 31.90 -5.66 1.01
C TYR A 64 30.38 -5.63 1.17
N LEU A 65 29.85 -5.89 2.37
CA LEU A 65 28.42 -5.79 2.64
C LEU A 65 27.92 -4.34 2.54
N ALA A 66 28.68 -3.38 3.06
CA ALA A 66 28.37 -1.95 2.95
C ALA A 66 28.38 -1.48 1.49
N LEU A 67 29.43 -1.81 0.72
CA LEU A 67 29.52 -1.51 -0.71
C LEU A 67 28.37 -2.14 -1.51
N THR A 68 28.02 -3.39 -1.21
CA THR A 68 26.88 -4.08 -1.84
C THR A 68 25.56 -3.38 -1.52
N THR A 69 25.38 -2.96 -0.26
CA THR A 69 24.18 -2.24 0.20
C THR A 69 24.04 -0.90 -0.51
N VAL A 70 25.13 -0.13 -0.63
CA VAL A 70 25.17 1.14 -1.38
C VAL A 70 24.85 0.91 -2.87
N ALA A 71 25.40 -0.14 -3.50
CA ALA A 71 25.12 -0.44 -4.89
C ALA A 71 23.64 -0.81 -5.14
N VAL A 72 23.03 -1.63 -4.27
CA VAL A 72 21.61 -1.97 -4.32
C VAL A 72 20.73 -0.75 -4.06
N PHE A 73 21.11 0.10 -3.11
CA PHE A 73 20.39 1.34 -2.80
C PHE A 73 20.39 2.32 -3.98
N LEU A 74 21.56 2.57 -4.62
CA LEU A 74 21.66 3.42 -5.81
C LEU A 74 20.87 2.86 -7.00
N ALA A 75 20.87 1.53 -7.18
CA ALA A 75 20.06 0.88 -8.22
C ALA A 75 18.55 1.04 -7.93
N TYR A 76 18.12 0.88 -6.66
CA TYR A 76 16.74 1.09 -6.24
C TYR A 76 16.28 2.56 -6.43
N GLN A 77 17.12 3.54 -6.08
CA GLN A 77 16.86 4.95 -6.36
C GLN A 77 16.71 5.19 -7.87
N THR A 78 17.66 4.70 -8.68
CA THR A 78 17.61 4.85 -10.14
C THR A 78 16.33 4.26 -10.75
N ILE A 79 15.85 3.11 -10.24
CA ILE A 79 14.58 2.52 -10.67
C ILE A 79 13.39 3.41 -10.23
N THR A 80 13.43 3.97 -9.03
CA THR A 80 12.37 4.84 -8.51
C THR A 80 12.27 6.13 -9.34
N ASP A 81 13.38 6.81 -9.59
CA ASP A 81 13.49 8.01 -10.43
C ASP A 81 13.10 7.75 -11.90
N PHE A 82 13.30 6.51 -12.39
CA PHE A 82 12.85 6.11 -13.72
C PHE A 82 11.34 5.89 -13.74
N MET A 83 10.79 5.18 -12.75
CA MET A 83 9.35 4.94 -12.61
C MET A 83 8.57 6.25 -12.43
N GLU A 84 9.15 7.26 -11.78
CA GLU A 84 8.59 8.61 -11.67
C GLU A 84 8.42 9.32 -13.03
N LYS A 85 9.30 9.04 -13.99
CA LYS A 85 9.29 9.64 -15.34
C LYS A 85 8.40 8.89 -16.34
N LEU A 86 7.76 7.79 -15.93
CA LEU A 86 6.82 7.06 -16.77
C LEU A 86 5.42 7.66 -16.63
N ASN A 87 4.76 7.92 -17.77
CA ASN A 87 3.35 8.26 -17.78
C ASN A 87 2.52 7.01 -17.42
N HIS A 88 1.77 7.08 -16.32
CA HIS A 88 0.91 6.00 -15.79
C HIS A 88 1.68 4.73 -15.36
N PRO A 89 2.51 4.79 -14.31
CA PRO A 89 3.14 3.62 -13.72
C PRO A 89 2.10 2.64 -13.16
N VAL A 90 2.46 1.35 -13.07
CA VAL A 90 1.61 0.34 -12.42
C VAL A 90 1.56 0.60 -10.91
N LEU A 91 0.34 0.80 -10.41
CA LEU A 91 0.06 1.08 -9.01
C LEU A 91 -0.24 -0.22 -8.24
N SER A 92 0.19 -0.28 -6.99
CA SER A 92 -0.15 -1.29 -6.01
C SER A 92 -1.16 -0.72 -5.02
N VAL A 93 -2.06 -1.57 -4.54
CA VAL A 93 -3.08 -1.23 -3.55
C VAL A 93 -2.70 -1.84 -2.21
N ARG A 94 -2.76 -1.04 -1.15
CA ARG A 94 -2.66 -1.47 0.25
C ARG A 94 -3.90 -0.99 1.00
N TYR A 95 -4.35 -1.78 1.96
CA TYR A 95 -5.40 -1.37 2.89
C TYR A 95 -4.76 -1.09 4.26
N GLU A 96 -5.05 0.08 4.82
CA GLU A 96 -4.67 0.47 6.18
C GLU A 96 -5.93 0.51 7.04
N GLU A 97 -5.95 -0.25 8.14
CA GLU A 97 -7.08 -0.24 9.08
C GLU A 97 -7.01 0.98 9.99
N VAL A 98 -8.13 1.70 10.12
CA VAL A 98 -8.28 2.88 10.98
C VAL A 98 -9.48 2.72 11.90
N ASP A 99 -9.32 3.08 13.17
CA ASP A 99 -10.42 3.03 14.14
C ASP A 99 -11.39 4.22 13.98
N CYS A 100 -10.86 5.40 13.67
CA CYS A 100 -11.62 6.60 13.32
C CYS A 100 -11.07 7.21 12.03
N PHE A 101 -11.96 7.66 11.15
CA PHE A 101 -11.60 8.57 10.06
C PHE A 101 -11.56 10.00 10.57
N GLU A 102 -10.77 10.84 9.90
CA GLU A 102 -10.98 12.29 10.00
C GLU A 102 -12.34 12.66 9.40
N PRO A 103 -13.08 13.65 9.96
CA PRO A 103 -14.41 13.98 9.48
C PRO A 103 -14.34 14.51 8.05
N ALA A 104 -14.92 13.77 7.10
CA ALA A 104 -15.04 14.21 5.72
C ALA A 104 -15.93 15.46 5.62
N GLY A 105 -15.64 16.35 4.66
CA GLY A 105 -16.51 17.47 4.35
C GLY A 105 -17.56 17.08 3.32
N ILE A 106 -18.85 17.18 3.69
CA ILE A 106 -19.99 16.84 2.82
C ILE A 106 -20.58 18.15 2.29
N ALA A 107 -20.17 18.58 1.10
CA ALA A 107 -20.65 19.81 0.47
C ALA A 107 -21.92 19.55 -0.35
N LEU A 108 -23.06 20.12 0.07
CA LEU A 108 -24.38 19.93 -0.54
C LEU A 108 -24.82 21.15 -1.34
N TYR A 109 -25.21 20.95 -2.59
CA TYR A 109 -25.67 21.98 -3.52
C TYR A 109 -27.20 22.04 -3.51
N LEU A 110 -27.77 22.69 -2.49
CA LEU A 110 -29.21 22.63 -2.21
C LEU A 110 -30.09 23.39 -3.23
N GLY A 111 -29.56 24.42 -3.90
CA GLY A 111 -30.34 25.23 -4.85
C GLY A 111 -31.52 25.94 -4.17
N LYS A 112 -32.75 25.49 -4.47
CA LYS A 112 -34.00 25.96 -3.82
C LYS A 112 -34.44 25.10 -2.63
N ALA A 113 -33.72 24.03 -2.29
CA ALA A 113 -34.02 23.19 -1.14
C ALA A 113 -33.45 23.78 0.17
N HIS A 114 -34.04 23.39 1.30
CA HIS A 114 -33.61 23.81 2.63
C HIS A 114 -33.37 22.58 3.52
N LEU A 115 -32.31 22.64 4.35
CA LEU A 115 -32.05 21.66 5.40
C LEU A 115 -33.12 21.79 6.49
N LEU A 116 -33.77 20.67 6.83
CA LEU A 116 -34.75 20.58 7.91
C LEU A 116 -34.16 20.01 9.20
N SER A 117 -33.30 18.99 9.09
CA SER A 117 -32.70 18.32 10.25
C SER A 117 -31.36 17.70 9.86
N CYS A 118 -30.38 17.79 10.75
CA CYS A 118 -29.10 17.09 10.64
C CYS A 118 -28.73 16.52 12.01
N LYS A 119 -28.55 15.20 12.10
CA LYS A 119 -28.20 14.51 13.36
C LYS A 119 -27.20 13.39 13.11
N HIS A 120 -26.22 13.29 14.00
CA HIS A 120 -25.34 12.13 14.08
C HIS A 120 -26.05 11.01 14.87
N HIS A 121 -25.99 9.78 14.38
CA HIS A 121 -26.45 8.60 15.12
C HIS A 121 -25.37 7.53 15.13
N ASN A 122 -25.43 6.63 16.11
CA ASN A 122 -24.51 5.50 16.25
C ASN A 122 -25.27 4.18 16.05
N HIS A 123 -24.51 3.11 15.82
CA HIS A 123 -24.98 1.73 15.76
C HIS A 123 -26.00 1.44 14.66
N ASP A 124 -25.87 2.10 13.50
CA ASP A 124 -26.81 2.07 12.36
C ASP A 124 -28.28 2.46 12.71
N HIS A 125 -28.55 2.92 13.94
CA HIS A 125 -29.91 3.14 14.43
C HIS A 125 -30.37 4.58 14.24
N ILE A 126 -31.23 4.81 13.26
CA ILE A 126 -31.93 6.08 13.06
C ILE A 126 -33.38 5.88 13.54
N PRO A 127 -33.85 6.69 14.51
CA PRO A 127 -35.21 6.56 15.05
C PRO A 127 -36.28 6.86 14.00
N PRO A 128 -37.53 6.39 14.19
CA PRO A 128 -38.64 6.77 13.33
C PRO A 128 -38.83 8.29 13.26
N LEU A 129 -39.11 8.80 12.07
CA LEU A 129 -39.44 10.22 11.84
C LEU A 129 -40.72 10.58 12.60
N VAL A 130 -40.64 11.56 13.50
CA VAL A 130 -41.78 12.01 14.32
C VAL A 130 -42.59 13.07 13.57
N SER A 131 -41.93 14.12 13.07
CA SER A 131 -42.56 15.23 12.33
C SER A 131 -41.87 15.49 10.99
N PRO A 132 -41.94 14.57 10.01
CA PRO A 132 -41.30 14.76 8.71
C PRO A 132 -41.83 16.03 8.03
N GLY A 133 -40.92 16.86 7.51
CA GLY A 133 -41.27 18.11 6.80
C GLY A 133 -41.24 19.37 7.67
N GLN A 134 -41.19 19.24 9.00
CA GLN A 134 -40.94 20.36 9.91
C GLN A 134 -39.42 20.52 10.16
N PRO A 135 -38.91 21.74 10.38
CA PRO A 135 -37.55 21.95 10.83
C PRO A 135 -37.37 21.39 12.25
N GLU A 136 -36.29 20.63 12.47
CA GLU A 136 -35.84 20.21 13.79
C GLU A 136 -34.54 20.92 14.14
N ILE A 137 -34.23 21.02 15.44
CA ILE A 137 -32.89 21.44 15.87
C ILE A 137 -31.90 20.36 15.40
N GLY A 138 -30.92 20.78 14.59
CA GLY A 138 -29.82 19.93 14.13
C GLY A 138 -28.62 20.03 15.05
N ASP A 139 -27.98 18.88 15.31
CA ASP A 139 -26.82 18.74 16.19
C ASP A 139 -25.47 18.76 15.43
N CYS A 140 -25.52 18.96 14.11
CA CYS A 140 -24.35 18.95 13.23
C CYS A 140 -23.63 20.29 13.16
N VAL A 141 -22.30 20.24 12.96
CA VAL A 141 -21.52 21.41 12.55
C VAL A 141 -21.68 21.62 11.04
N THR A 142 -22.09 22.82 10.63
CA THR A 142 -22.32 23.18 9.23
C THR A 142 -21.75 24.55 8.87
N GLU A 143 -21.23 24.71 7.65
CA GLU A 143 -20.70 25.96 7.12
C GLU A 143 -21.32 26.24 5.73
N GLU A 144 -21.83 27.45 5.47
CA GLU A 144 -22.34 27.83 4.15
C GLU A 144 -21.29 28.62 3.37
N VAL A 145 -20.87 28.12 2.20
CA VAL A 145 -19.82 28.74 1.38
C VAL A 145 -20.36 29.08 0.00
N THR A 146 -20.15 30.33 -0.43
CA THR A 146 -20.43 30.78 -1.80
C THR A 146 -19.12 30.98 -2.56
N TYR A 147 -19.01 30.40 -3.76
CA TYR A 147 -17.81 30.45 -4.59
C TYR A 147 -18.18 30.43 -6.08
N LYS A 148 -17.21 30.71 -6.97
CA LYS A 148 -17.42 30.67 -8.43
C LYS A 148 -17.06 29.29 -8.96
N ALA A 149 -18.02 28.57 -9.54
CA ALA A 149 -17.79 27.24 -10.06
C ALA A 149 -16.76 27.26 -11.22
N PRO A 150 -15.80 26.31 -11.24
CA PRO A 150 -14.70 26.33 -12.21
C PRO A 150 -15.15 25.96 -13.63
N TYR A 151 -16.18 25.11 -13.77
CA TYR A 151 -16.60 24.56 -15.07
C TYR A 151 -17.77 25.31 -15.74
N SER A 152 -18.54 26.11 -15.00
CA SER A 152 -19.78 26.73 -15.50
C SER A 152 -19.67 28.26 -15.60
N ASN A 153 -18.82 28.77 -16.50
CA ASN A 153 -18.68 30.20 -16.83
C ASN A 153 -18.64 31.14 -15.59
N HIS A 154 -18.01 30.70 -14.51
CA HIS A 154 -17.92 31.40 -13.23
C HIS A 154 -19.27 31.78 -12.58
N THR A 155 -20.34 31.01 -12.81
CA THR A 155 -21.57 31.17 -12.04
C THR A 155 -21.31 30.96 -10.55
N SER A 156 -21.92 31.80 -9.72
CA SER A 156 -21.85 31.67 -8.27
C SER A 156 -22.62 30.44 -7.82
N ARG A 157 -21.91 29.47 -7.23
CA ARG A 157 -22.51 28.34 -6.51
C ARG A 157 -22.48 28.59 -5.00
N ARG A 158 -23.47 28.02 -4.34
CA ARG A 158 -23.67 28.01 -2.89
C ARG A 158 -23.68 26.55 -2.45
N ALA A 159 -22.82 26.21 -1.51
CA ALA A 159 -22.74 24.88 -0.92
C ALA A 159 -22.96 24.97 0.60
N LEU A 160 -23.82 24.12 1.13
CA LEU A 160 -23.90 23.87 2.57
C LEU A 160 -22.97 22.70 2.88
N VAL A 161 -21.89 22.94 3.60
CA VAL A 161 -20.93 21.92 3.99
C VAL A 161 -21.28 21.40 5.38
N VAL A 162 -21.41 20.09 5.51
CA VAL A 162 -21.72 19.39 6.78
C VAL A 162 -20.51 18.56 7.18
N GLN A 163 -20.21 18.52 8.47
CA GLN A 163 -19.21 17.61 9.03
C GLN A 163 -19.69 16.15 8.94
N GLY A 164 -18.91 15.28 8.30
CA GLY A 164 -19.21 13.85 8.17
C GLY A 164 -18.95 13.04 9.45
N PRO A 165 -19.35 11.76 9.46
CA PRO A 165 -19.10 10.83 10.56
C PRO A 165 -17.61 10.47 10.64
N THR A 166 -17.18 9.94 11.80
CA THR A 166 -15.79 9.63 12.13
C THR A 166 -15.59 8.20 12.62
N ASP A 167 -16.47 7.69 13.49
CA ASP A 167 -16.28 6.44 14.22
C ASP A 167 -16.94 5.25 13.51
N VAL A 168 -16.11 4.50 12.78
CA VAL A 168 -16.54 3.30 12.03
C VAL A 168 -16.94 2.18 12.97
N ARG A 169 -16.24 2.04 14.10
CA ARG A 169 -16.41 0.93 15.05
C ARG A 169 -17.77 1.02 15.75
N LYS A 170 -18.21 2.24 16.11
CA LYS A 170 -19.55 2.52 16.60
C LYS A 170 -20.61 2.53 15.50
N ARG A 171 -20.22 2.45 14.22
CA ARG A 171 -21.09 2.69 13.05
C ARG A 171 -21.80 4.03 13.15
N GLU A 172 -21.00 5.07 13.32
CA GLU A 172 -21.47 6.45 13.24
C GLU A 172 -21.95 6.76 11.83
N LEU A 173 -23.08 7.46 11.76
CA LEU A 173 -23.66 7.97 10.53
C LEU A 173 -24.20 9.38 10.75
N VAL A 174 -24.34 10.13 9.66
CA VAL A 174 -25.00 11.44 9.64
C VAL A 174 -26.28 11.33 8.85
N PHE A 175 -27.41 11.61 9.49
CA PHE A 175 -28.72 11.66 8.85
C PHE A 175 -29.12 13.11 8.57
N LEU A 176 -29.46 13.35 7.30
CA LEU A 176 -29.82 14.66 6.77
C LEU A 176 -31.20 14.60 6.12
N GLN A 177 -32.04 15.58 6.42
CA GLN A 177 -33.37 15.74 5.86
C GLN A 177 -33.52 17.12 5.22
N PHE A 178 -34.09 17.18 4.02
CA PHE A 178 -34.34 18.42 3.29
C PHE A 178 -35.78 18.52 2.81
N SER A 179 -36.22 19.75 2.54
CA SER A 179 -37.49 20.08 1.89
C SER A 179 -37.26 20.99 0.69
N GLN A 180 -38.01 20.78 -0.38
CA GLN A 180 -38.11 21.68 -1.52
C GLN A 180 -39.58 21.85 -1.92
N ASN A 181 -40.04 23.10 -1.98
CA ASN A 181 -41.46 23.38 -2.26
C ASN A 181 -41.75 23.45 -3.77
N GLU A 182 -40.77 23.88 -4.58
CA GLU A 182 -40.93 24.05 -6.02
C GLU A 182 -39.71 23.55 -6.80
N THR A 183 -39.98 22.76 -7.84
CA THR A 183 -39.02 22.38 -8.89
C THR A 183 -39.58 22.73 -10.27
N GLU A 184 -38.87 23.58 -11.00
CA GLU A 184 -39.08 23.80 -12.45
C GLU A 184 -38.55 22.62 -13.30
N ALA A 185 -37.81 21.71 -12.67
CA ALA A 185 -37.26 20.50 -13.29
C ALA A 185 -38.15 19.29 -13.04
N ASP A 186 -38.24 18.40 -14.03
CA ASP A 186 -39.00 17.14 -13.98
C ASP A 186 -38.52 16.17 -12.89
N PHE A 187 -37.32 16.38 -12.35
CA PHE A 187 -36.70 15.55 -11.32
C PHE A 187 -36.17 16.41 -10.17
N SER A 188 -36.68 16.17 -8.97
CA SER A 188 -36.16 16.80 -7.75
C SER A 188 -34.91 16.05 -7.28
N ALA A 189 -33.75 16.72 -7.32
CA ALA A 189 -32.46 16.12 -7.02
C ALA A 189 -31.51 17.14 -6.35
N ILE A 190 -30.67 16.66 -5.43
CA ILE A 190 -29.64 17.47 -4.76
C ILE A 190 -28.27 16.84 -5.05
N SER A 191 -27.34 17.65 -5.54
CA SER A 191 -25.96 17.22 -5.76
C SER A 191 -25.09 17.44 -4.51
N TYR A 192 -24.05 16.64 -4.36
CA TYR A 192 -23.05 16.80 -3.31
C TYR A 192 -21.66 16.41 -3.78
N MET A 193 -20.66 16.88 -3.06
CA MET A 193 -19.24 16.58 -3.20
C MET A 193 -18.69 16.16 -1.84
N LEU A 194 -17.75 15.20 -1.84
CA LEU A 194 -17.04 14.77 -0.64
C LEU A 194 -15.58 15.21 -0.75
N PHE A 195 -15.06 15.85 0.30
CA PHE A 195 -13.63 16.16 0.43
C PHE A 195 -13.05 15.62 1.74
N SER A 196 -11.74 15.37 1.75
CA SER A 196 -11.07 14.52 2.74
C SER A 196 -11.24 14.95 4.21
N ARG A 197 -11.19 16.26 4.48
CA ARG A 197 -11.07 16.84 5.82
C ARG A 197 -11.90 18.11 5.97
N PHE A 198 -12.95 18.07 6.77
CA PHE A 198 -13.76 19.24 7.13
C PHE A 198 -12.93 20.33 7.85
N SER A 199 -11.90 19.93 8.63
CA SER A 199 -10.95 20.83 9.28
C SER A 199 -10.21 21.75 8.31
N ASP A 200 -9.92 21.28 7.10
CA ASP A 200 -9.13 22.03 6.12
C ASP A 200 -9.94 23.21 5.56
N LEU A 201 -11.27 23.03 5.40
CA LEU A 201 -12.19 24.13 5.11
C LEU A 201 -12.30 25.12 6.27
N MET A 202 -12.43 24.61 7.51
CA MET A 202 -12.61 25.47 8.69
C MET A 202 -11.37 26.28 9.05
N SER A 203 -10.18 25.75 8.75
CA SER A 203 -8.89 26.40 8.96
C SER A 203 -8.42 27.26 7.77
N SER A 204 -9.02 27.10 6.58
CA SER A 204 -8.67 27.90 5.40
C SER A 204 -9.04 29.37 5.56
N GLY A 205 -8.08 30.24 5.28
CA GLY A 205 -8.30 31.70 5.16
C GLY A 205 -9.09 32.10 3.91
N ASP A 206 -9.10 31.26 2.87
CA ASP A 206 -9.95 31.41 1.68
C ASP A 206 -10.79 30.14 1.47
N LYS A 207 -11.98 30.14 2.08
CA LYS A 207 -12.96 29.06 1.94
C LYS A 207 -13.50 28.96 0.51
N SER A 208 -13.62 30.07 -0.22
CA SER A 208 -14.15 30.08 -1.58
C SER A 208 -13.17 29.52 -2.60
N GLY A 209 -11.87 29.83 -2.46
CA GLY A 209 -10.79 29.22 -3.21
C GLY A 209 -10.68 27.71 -2.94
N PHE A 210 -10.66 27.32 -1.66
CA PHE A 210 -10.65 25.91 -1.26
C PHE A 210 -11.81 25.11 -1.88
N MET A 211 -13.03 25.63 -1.83
CA MET A 211 -14.20 24.97 -2.44
C MET A 211 -14.12 24.90 -3.97
N GLN A 212 -13.53 25.90 -4.62
CA GLN A 212 -13.31 25.87 -6.07
C GLN A 212 -12.29 24.79 -6.46
N ASP A 213 -11.20 24.63 -5.70
CA ASP A 213 -10.20 23.60 -5.95
C ASP A 213 -10.71 22.20 -5.60
N CYS A 214 -11.58 22.09 -4.59
CA CYS A 214 -12.30 20.85 -4.33
C CYS A 214 -13.18 20.43 -5.53
N GLU A 215 -13.96 21.34 -6.12
CA GLU A 215 -14.79 21.00 -7.30
C GLU A 215 -13.95 20.60 -8.53
N LYS A 216 -12.69 21.04 -8.64
CA LYS A 216 -11.78 20.59 -9.72
C LYS A 216 -11.25 19.17 -9.52
N ASN A 217 -11.08 18.76 -8.26
CA ASN A 217 -10.31 17.57 -7.90
C ASN A 217 -11.17 16.39 -7.42
N TYR A 218 -12.34 16.66 -6.84
CA TYR A 218 -13.25 15.64 -6.30
C TYR A 218 -14.46 15.41 -7.20
N SER A 219 -14.92 14.16 -7.24
CA SER A 219 -16.16 13.79 -7.94
C SER A 219 -17.40 14.37 -7.24
N MET A 220 -18.40 14.71 -8.04
CA MET A 220 -19.74 15.08 -7.58
C MET A 220 -20.72 13.93 -7.82
N TRP A 221 -21.65 13.76 -6.88
CA TRP A 221 -22.75 12.79 -6.94
C TRP A 221 -24.09 13.49 -6.70
N THR A 222 -25.18 12.77 -6.91
CA THR A 222 -26.54 13.30 -6.80
C THR A 222 -27.48 12.28 -6.16
N PHE A 223 -28.38 12.74 -5.30
CA PHE A 223 -29.46 11.93 -4.72
C PHE A 223 -30.84 12.51 -5.07
N SER A 224 -31.82 11.63 -5.24
CA SER A 224 -33.18 11.98 -5.64
C SER A 224 -34.11 12.22 -4.45
N GLY A 225 -35.08 13.12 -4.61
CA GLY A 225 -36.19 13.30 -3.68
C GLY A 225 -37.15 12.10 -3.68
N GLY A 226 -37.92 11.95 -2.60
CA GLY A 226 -38.92 10.88 -2.46
C GLY A 226 -38.34 9.51 -2.06
N PHE A 227 -37.01 9.43 -1.92
CA PHE A 227 -36.30 8.26 -1.43
C PHE A 227 -35.42 8.63 -0.23
N ARG A 228 -35.08 7.60 0.53
CA ARG A 228 -34.00 7.60 1.50
C ARG A 228 -32.77 6.97 0.86
N THR A 229 -31.74 7.77 0.67
CA THR A 229 -30.46 7.32 0.11
C THR A 229 -29.48 7.03 1.24
N TRP A 230 -29.00 5.81 1.34
CA TRP A 230 -27.86 5.44 2.17
C TRP A 230 -26.59 5.48 1.33
N VAL A 231 -25.64 6.34 1.68
CA VAL A 231 -24.34 6.49 1.04
C VAL A 231 -23.29 5.88 1.96
N LYS A 232 -22.78 4.72 1.56
CA LYS A 232 -21.62 4.09 2.20
C LYS A 232 -20.36 4.55 1.48
N MET A 233 -19.55 5.37 2.15
CA MET A 233 -18.31 5.91 1.60
C MET A 233 -17.08 5.13 2.06
N SER A 234 -16.05 5.09 1.22
CA SER A 234 -14.74 4.51 1.48
C SER A 234 -13.68 5.44 0.87
N LEU A 235 -12.54 5.60 1.56
CA LEU A 235 -11.53 6.59 1.21
C LEU A 235 -10.38 5.96 0.44
N VAL A 236 -10.06 6.51 -0.72
CA VAL A 236 -8.89 6.13 -1.52
C VAL A 236 -7.88 7.28 -1.46
N LYS A 237 -6.66 7.00 -0.98
CA LYS A 237 -5.52 7.92 -1.04
C LYS A 237 -4.57 7.43 -2.13
N THR A 238 -4.39 8.20 -3.19
CA THR A 238 -3.42 7.88 -4.23
C THR A 238 -2.20 8.77 -4.07
N SER A 239 -1.08 8.18 -3.67
CA SER A 239 0.19 8.90 -3.64
C SER A 239 0.75 9.03 -5.04
N GLY A 240 0.49 10.20 -5.64
CA GLY A 240 1.11 10.62 -6.89
C GLY A 240 2.60 10.94 -6.71
N THR A 241 3.27 11.20 -7.83
CA THR A 241 4.70 11.54 -7.84
C THR A 241 4.97 12.96 -7.30
N THR A 242 4.02 13.88 -7.44
CA THR A 242 4.18 15.29 -7.00
C THR A 242 3.06 15.78 -6.08
N VAL A 243 1.88 15.16 -6.12
CA VAL A 243 0.70 15.53 -5.32
C VAL A 243 0.00 14.24 -4.89
N ASP A 244 -0.23 14.07 -3.59
CA ASP A 244 -1.17 13.07 -3.08
C ASP A 244 -2.60 13.48 -3.46
N SER A 245 -3.33 12.63 -4.18
CA SER A 245 -4.75 12.85 -4.44
C SER A 245 -5.62 11.97 -3.54
N VAL A 246 -6.82 12.46 -3.24
CA VAL A 246 -7.80 11.73 -2.44
C VAL A 246 -9.08 11.62 -3.24
N GLU A 247 -9.65 10.42 -3.26
CA GLU A 247 -10.92 10.12 -3.94
C GLU A 247 -11.84 9.36 -2.99
N PHE A 248 -13.14 9.67 -3.03
CA PHE A 248 -14.15 8.90 -2.32
C PHE A 248 -14.79 7.91 -3.28
N ARG A 249 -14.82 6.63 -2.89
CA ARG A 249 -15.65 5.62 -3.54
C ARG A 249 -16.91 5.44 -2.72
N GLN A 250 -18.06 5.42 -3.38
CA GLN A 250 -19.34 5.30 -2.70
C GLN A 250 -20.22 4.19 -3.27
N GLU A 251 -20.95 3.54 -2.38
CA GLU A 251 -22.03 2.62 -2.68
C GLU A 251 -23.33 3.22 -2.16
N SER A 252 -24.25 3.54 -3.09
CA SER A 252 -25.57 4.07 -2.74
C SER A 252 -26.62 2.96 -2.70
N SER A 253 -27.41 2.94 -1.64
CA SER A 253 -28.61 2.09 -1.50
C SER A 253 -29.83 2.99 -1.33
N VAL A 254 -30.89 2.72 -2.10
CA VAL A 254 -32.05 3.62 -2.20
C VAL A 254 -33.30 2.89 -1.73
N VAL A 255 -34.03 3.48 -0.78
CA VAL A 255 -35.28 2.94 -0.22
C VAL A 255 -36.38 3.97 -0.42
N LYS A 256 -37.54 3.55 -0.95
CA LYS A 256 -38.70 4.45 -1.12
C LYS A 256 -39.16 5.01 0.23
N TYR A 257 -39.31 6.33 0.31
CA TYR A 257 -40.00 6.96 1.44
C TYR A 257 -41.52 6.89 1.19
N ASN A 258 -42.24 6.24 2.10
CA ASN A 258 -43.70 6.18 2.05
C ASN A 258 -44.25 7.34 2.89
N ASP A 259 -44.60 8.44 2.22
CA ASP A 259 -45.07 9.65 2.88
C ASP A 259 -46.46 9.47 3.50
N LYS A 260 -46.51 9.40 4.83
CA LYS A 260 -47.72 9.21 5.64
C LYS A 260 -48.39 10.51 6.09
N ARG A 261 -47.84 11.67 5.72
CA ARG A 261 -48.44 12.98 6.04
C ARG A 261 -49.84 13.12 5.43
N PRO A 262 -50.72 13.99 5.98
CA PRO A 262 -51.94 14.41 5.29
C PRO A 262 -51.64 14.99 3.90
N GLU A 263 -52.55 14.85 2.94
CA GLU A 263 -52.36 15.41 1.59
C GLU A 263 -52.16 16.94 1.61
N GLU A 264 -52.78 17.64 2.56
CA GLU A 264 -52.60 19.08 2.81
C GLU A 264 -51.16 19.48 3.14
N GLU A 265 -50.36 18.56 3.68
CA GLU A 265 -48.94 18.76 4.01
C GLU A 265 -47.99 18.30 2.89
N LYS A 266 -48.49 17.63 1.84
CA LYS A 266 -47.68 17.10 0.72
C LYS A 266 -47.42 18.12 -0.38
N LEU A 267 -47.39 19.40 -0.03
CA LEU A 267 -47.06 20.50 -0.94
C LEU A 267 -45.56 20.58 -1.26
N ASN A 268 -44.71 19.87 -0.50
CA ASN A 268 -43.26 19.89 -0.64
C ASN A 268 -42.65 18.49 -0.84
N GLN A 269 -41.62 18.44 -1.67
CA GLN A 269 -40.81 17.24 -1.87
C GLN A 269 -39.77 17.14 -0.74
N LEU A 270 -39.82 16.04 0.01
CA LEU A 270 -38.80 15.71 1.01
C LEU A 270 -37.67 14.89 0.41
N PHE A 271 -36.46 15.08 0.94
CA PHE A 271 -35.27 14.31 0.64
C PHE A 271 -34.66 13.79 1.92
N PHE A 272 -34.11 12.58 1.87
CA PHE A 272 -33.48 11.93 3.01
C PHE A 272 -32.18 11.28 2.57
N ILE A 273 -31.07 11.63 3.21
CA ILE A 273 -29.77 11.03 2.94
C ILE A 273 -29.06 10.66 4.24
N VAL A 274 -28.36 9.53 4.22
CA VAL A 274 -27.55 9.00 5.31
C VAL A 274 -26.14 8.82 4.78
N PHE A 275 -25.15 9.42 5.43
CA PHE A 275 -23.74 9.21 5.14
C PHE A 275 -23.11 8.35 6.24
N GLN A 276 -22.40 7.29 5.86
CA GLN A 276 -21.65 6.43 6.78
C GLN A 276 -20.41 5.85 6.11
N TRP A 277 -19.40 5.47 6.90
CA TRP A 277 -18.28 4.70 6.39
C TRP A 277 -18.70 3.26 6.05
N ARG A 278 -18.20 2.73 4.93
CA ARG A 278 -18.46 1.36 4.46
C ARG A 278 -17.63 0.33 5.24
N ASP A 279 -16.35 0.66 5.42
CA ASP A 279 -15.31 -0.19 5.97
C ASP A 279 -14.31 0.64 6.80
N PRO A 280 -13.60 0.04 7.77
CA PRO A 280 -12.55 0.70 8.55
C PRO A 280 -11.22 0.76 7.79
N PHE A 281 -11.22 0.71 6.46
CA PHE A 281 -10.00 0.60 5.66
C PHE A 281 -9.82 1.82 4.75
N ILE A 282 -8.68 2.49 4.89
CA ILE A 282 -8.19 3.44 3.89
C ILE A 282 -7.50 2.64 2.78
N GLN A 283 -7.94 2.83 1.53
CA GLN A 283 -7.29 2.25 0.37
C GLN A 283 -6.12 3.16 -0.05
N GLU A 284 -4.89 2.79 0.30
CA GLU A 284 -3.69 3.44 -0.21
C GLU A 284 -3.32 2.89 -1.59
N VAL A 285 -3.06 3.78 -2.54
CA VAL A 285 -2.62 3.46 -3.89
C VAL A 285 -1.27 4.13 -4.12
N ARG A 286 -0.21 3.34 -4.33
CA ARG A 286 1.17 3.83 -4.50
C ARG A 286 1.87 3.07 -5.63
N ASN A 287 2.95 3.59 -6.20
CA ASN A 287 3.74 2.88 -7.23
C ASN A 287 4.17 1.49 -6.73
N ILE A 288 4.10 0.45 -7.58
CA ILE A 288 4.37 -0.94 -7.14
C ILE A 288 5.75 -1.15 -6.52
N VAL A 289 6.76 -0.41 -7.01
CA VAL A 289 8.14 -0.42 -6.50
C VAL A 289 8.23 0.23 -5.11
N THR A 290 7.49 1.33 -4.88
CA THR A 290 7.55 2.07 -3.61
C THR A 290 6.61 1.49 -2.54
N ALA A 291 5.57 0.76 -2.94
CA ALA A 291 4.69 0.02 -2.04
C ALA A 291 5.39 -1.20 -1.40
N ASN A 292 6.22 -1.91 -2.16
CA ASN A 292 6.91 -3.13 -1.72
C ASN A 292 8.43 -3.07 -1.96
N PRO A 293 9.17 -2.14 -1.31
CA PRO A 293 10.59 -1.92 -1.57
C PRO A 293 11.44 -3.17 -1.33
N TRP A 294 11.08 -3.99 -0.33
CA TRP A 294 11.77 -5.25 0.00
C TRP A 294 11.80 -6.24 -1.16
N ASN A 295 10.73 -6.31 -1.97
CA ASN A 295 10.67 -7.22 -3.12
C ASN A 295 11.64 -6.75 -4.23
N THR A 296 11.68 -5.44 -4.51
CA THR A 296 12.63 -4.88 -5.48
C THR A 296 14.08 -5.03 -5.02
N ILE A 297 14.35 -4.80 -3.73
CA ILE A 297 15.68 -5.02 -3.12
C ILE A 297 16.09 -6.49 -3.23
N ALA A 298 15.21 -7.44 -2.93
CA ALA A 298 15.48 -8.87 -3.06
C ALA A 298 15.80 -9.28 -4.51
N ILE A 299 15.05 -8.76 -5.49
CA ILE A 299 15.31 -8.96 -6.93
C ILE A 299 16.68 -8.40 -7.31
N LEU A 300 17.01 -7.17 -6.89
CA LEU A 300 18.32 -6.55 -7.15
C LEU A 300 19.47 -7.38 -6.58
N CYS A 301 19.37 -7.81 -5.31
CA CYS A 301 20.34 -8.71 -4.69
C CYS A 301 20.50 -10.02 -5.48
N GLY A 302 19.40 -10.62 -5.93
CA GLY A 302 19.40 -11.81 -6.79
C GLY A 302 20.13 -11.59 -8.11
N VAL A 303 19.88 -10.46 -8.79
CA VAL A 303 20.55 -10.08 -10.05
C VAL A 303 22.05 -9.87 -9.84
N PHE A 304 22.46 -9.14 -8.79
CA PHE A 304 23.89 -8.96 -8.48
C PHE A 304 24.59 -10.30 -8.20
N MET A 305 23.99 -11.17 -7.39
CA MET A 305 24.53 -12.50 -7.09
C MET A 305 24.63 -13.38 -8.35
N ALA A 306 23.63 -13.33 -9.24
CA ALA A 306 23.67 -14.05 -10.52
C ALA A 306 24.80 -13.54 -11.43
N LEU A 307 25.00 -12.21 -11.53
CA LEU A 307 26.09 -11.61 -12.28
C LEU A 307 27.47 -11.99 -11.74
N PHE A 308 27.68 -11.95 -10.42
CA PHE A 308 28.94 -12.41 -9.81
C PHE A 308 29.20 -13.90 -10.06
N LYS A 309 28.17 -14.76 -9.95
CA LYS A 309 28.28 -16.19 -10.23
C LYS A 309 28.60 -16.46 -11.70
N ALA A 310 27.98 -15.74 -12.63
CA ALA A 310 28.24 -15.82 -14.06
C ALA A 310 29.67 -15.37 -14.42
N ALA A 311 30.16 -14.27 -13.81
CA ALA A 311 31.53 -13.79 -14.01
C ALA A 311 32.58 -14.82 -13.53
N ASN A 312 32.36 -15.44 -12.37
CA ASN A 312 33.21 -16.51 -11.87
C ASN A 312 33.21 -17.75 -12.77
N PHE A 313 32.03 -18.15 -13.28
CA PHE A 313 31.91 -19.24 -14.24
C PHE A 313 32.60 -18.93 -15.58
N ALA A 314 32.51 -17.70 -16.07
CA ALA A 314 33.21 -17.24 -17.27
C ALA A 314 34.74 -17.29 -17.09
N LYS A 315 35.27 -16.86 -15.93
CA LYS A 315 36.69 -16.97 -15.60
C LYS A 315 37.17 -18.43 -15.63
N LEU A 316 36.45 -19.34 -14.95
CA LEU A 316 36.77 -20.78 -14.96
C LEU A 316 36.70 -21.37 -16.38
N SER A 317 35.72 -20.95 -17.18
CA SER A 317 35.58 -21.38 -18.58
C SER A 317 36.76 -20.91 -19.44
N ILE A 318 37.24 -19.68 -19.25
CA ILE A 318 38.44 -19.14 -19.93
C ILE A 318 39.69 -19.92 -19.52
N GLU A 319 39.90 -20.18 -18.23
CA GLU A 319 41.02 -20.98 -17.74
C GLU A 319 40.99 -22.41 -18.31
N TRP A 320 39.81 -23.02 -18.39
CA TRP A 320 39.60 -24.35 -18.98
C TRP A 320 39.87 -24.36 -20.48
N MET A 321 39.38 -23.38 -21.25
CA MET A 321 39.71 -23.20 -22.67
C MET A 321 41.21 -23.03 -22.91
N ILE A 322 41.90 -22.25 -22.07
CA ILE A 322 43.36 -22.07 -22.14
C ILE A 322 44.07 -23.41 -21.86
N LYS A 323 43.62 -24.16 -20.84
CA LYS A 323 44.15 -25.48 -20.49
C LYS A 323 43.97 -26.49 -21.63
N ILE A 324 42.82 -26.48 -22.31
CA ILE A 324 42.53 -27.28 -23.51
C ILE A 324 43.43 -26.87 -24.68
N ARG A 325 43.51 -25.59 -25.04
CA ARG A 325 44.41 -25.09 -26.11
C ARG A 325 45.87 -25.49 -25.86
N LYS A 326 46.35 -25.38 -24.61
CA LYS A 326 47.70 -25.84 -24.21
C LYS A 326 47.86 -27.36 -24.39
N ARG A 327 46.86 -28.17 -24.04
CA ARG A 327 46.86 -29.64 -24.26
C ARG A 327 46.86 -30.02 -25.75
N HIS A 328 46.04 -29.38 -26.58
CA HIS A 328 46.04 -29.63 -28.04
C HIS A 328 47.37 -29.24 -28.69
N ARG A 329 47.95 -28.07 -28.36
CA ARG A 329 49.29 -27.68 -28.85
C ARG A 329 50.38 -28.67 -28.43
N LYS A 330 50.33 -29.23 -27.21
CA LYS A 330 51.27 -30.28 -26.78
C LYS A 330 51.09 -31.57 -27.59
N ARG A 331 49.84 -32.02 -27.81
CA ARG A 331 49.56 -33.22 -28.63
C ARG A 331 49.99 -33.05 -30.09
N GLN A 332 49.75 -31.89 -30.70
CA GLN A 332 50.22 -31.60 -32.06
C GLN A 332 51.76 -31.58 -32.17
N LYS A 333 52.47 -31.05 -31.17
CA LYS A 333 53.94 -31.12 -31.13
C LYS A 333 54.48 -32.55 -30.95
N LEU A 334 53.75 -33.43 -30.27
CA LEU A 334 54.10 -34.85 -30.12
C LEU A 334 53.78 -35.65 -31.39
N ALA A 335 52.71 -35.32 -32.11
CA ALA A 335 52.33 -35.96 -33.37
C ALA A 335 53.13 -35.47 -34.60
N GLY A 336 53.81 -34.33 -34.49
CA GLY A 336 54.72 -33.79 -35.51
C GLY A 336 56.19 -34.21 -35.35
N VAL A 337 56.46 -35.23 -34.52
CA VAL A 337 57.76 -35.89 -34.42
C VAL A 337 57.58 -37.34 -34.86
N SER A 338 57.64 -37.54 -36.18
CA SER A 338 57.73 -38.84 -36.87
C SER A 338 58.43 -38.64 -38.20
#